data_AF-A0A6J8DJI0-F1
#
_entry.id   AF-A0A6J8DJI0-F1
#
_cell.length_a   1.000
_cell.length_b   1.000
_cell.length_c   1.000
_cell.angle_alpha   90.00
_cell.angle_beta   90.00
_cell.angle_gamma   90.00
#
_symmetry.space_group_name_H-M   'P 1'
#
loop_
_entity.id
_entity.type
_entity.pdbx_description
1 polymer ?
#
loop_
_entity_poly.entity_id
_entity_poly.type
_entity_poly.pdbx_seq_one_letter_code
_entity_poly.pdbx_strand_id
1 'polypeptide(L)'
;MSLEQARIHEKYKYHFEKVLEFLLKGLEHLSAFIQHLNEITGGRCQDDDKYIAKVMFPLIEKAKTEFDEMAKYAEGLLQQINSDFERCVADLKVNNDKLKEIDSDLNELEKELQGTKKAVDTANDQCRRKREDLSAAENALSDARRKLEDAKTAQEATIAAGVSTTLVSAFLTIFVPPVGIVGMAAGLGTGIVGVTALEEAVSLCSNNLSSARSEVQSSESALERAKNAKNVVENKLNSANKRKQQIKIQMEEVKTDKNRLEEYRKLIIIFAEDYKKFHRQLCDFYGKYKVLRCETSGGYSLQMLQSPTKMIGVSLSSLCQCAAIKALCEQPMQAIMRKHLLQIGSVKWQTFEQVSEIDDLI
;
A
#
# COMPACT_ATOMS: atom_id res chain seq x y z
N MET A 1 -0.76 7.22 -12.35
CA MET A 1 -1.95 6.47 -11.92
C MET A 1 -1.61 5.00 -12.07
N SER A 2 -1.60 4.22 -10.99
CA SER A 2 -1.31 2.79 -11.09
C SER A 2 -2.44 2.08 -11.86
N LEU A 3 -2.13 0.95 -12.50
CA LEU A 3 -3.09 0.16 -13.28
C LEU A 3 -4.32 -0.23 -12.45
N GLU A 4 -4.14 -0.42 -11.15
CA GLU A 4 -5.17 -0.77 -10.19
C GLU A 4 -6.06 0.44 -9.81
N GLN A 5 -5.48 1.64 -9.69
CA GLN A 5 -6.23 2.89 -9.50
C GLN A 5 -7.13 3.23 -10.69
N ALA A 6 -6.71 2.91 -11.92
CA ALA A 6 -7.55 3.10 -13.10
C ALA A 6 -8.80 2.21 -13.04
N ARG A 7 -8.66 1.00 -12.49
CA ARG A 7 -9.69 -0.02 -12.44
C ARG A 7 -10.89 0.35 -11.58
N ILE A 8 -10.68 0.94 -10.39
CA ILE A 8 -11.80 1.37 -9.52
C ILE A 8 -12.59 2.50 -10.18
N HIS A 9 -11.88 3.47 -10.76
CA HIS A 9 -12.53 4.57 -11.47
C HIS A 9 -13.40 4.08 -12.62
N GLU A 10 -12.83 3.22 -13.47
CA GLU A 10 -13.50 2.67 -14.64
C GLU A 10 -14.69 1.79 -14.25
N LYS A 11 -14.53 0.95 -13.22
CA LYS A 11 -15.60 0.13 -12.66
C LYS A 11 -16.80 0.99 -12.24
N TYR A 12 -16.58 2.01 -11.42
CA TYR A 12 -17.69 2.81 -10.91
C TYR A 12 -18.25 3.76 -11.96
N LYS A 13 -17.43 4.29 -12.88
CA LYS A 13 -17.89 5.05 -14.04
C LYS A 13 -18.92 4.25 -14.85
N TYR A 14 -18.60 3.00 -15.19
CA TYR A 14 -19.50 2.11 -15.91
C TYR A 14 -20.84 1.92 -15.19
N HIS A 15 -20.81 1.69 -13.87
CA HIS A 15 -22.05 1.51 -13.11
C HIS A 15 -22.90 2.79 -13.07
N PHE A 16 -22.27 3.97 -12.96
CA PHE A 16 -22.99 5.24 -13.04
C PHE A 16 -23.59 5.49 -14.44
N GLU A 17 -22.86 5.18 -15.51
CA GLU A 17 -23.39 5.25 -16.88
C GLU A 17 -24.62 4.36 -17.04
N LYS A 18 -24.62 3.17 -16.42
CA LYS A 18 -25.79 2.28 -16.43
C LYS A 18 -27.00 2.86 -15.69
N VAL A 19 -26.80 3.50 -14.53
CA VAL A 19 -27.87 4.23 -13.82
C VAL A 19 -28.46 5.32 -14.72
N LEU A 20 -27.61 6.06 -15.43
CA LEU A 20 -28.04 7.14 -16.32
C LEU A 20 -28.76 6.61 -17.57
N GLU A 21 -28.42 5.43 -18.07
CA GLU A 21 -29.13 4.77 -19.16
C GLU A 21 -30.59 4.49 -18.79
N PHE A 22 -30.85 3.94 -17.59
CA PHE A 22 -32.21 3.71 -17.11
C PHE A 22 -32.98 5.04 -16.95
N LEU A 23 -32.32 6.07 -16.42
CA LEU A 23 -32.90 7.40 -16.29
C LEU A 23 -33.34 7.94 -17.66
N LEU A 24 -32.47 7.84 -18.68
CA LEU A 24 -32.75 8.30 -20.03
C LEU A 24 -33.93 7.55 -20.67
N LYS A 25 -33.98 6.22 -20.57
CA LYS A 25 -35.10 5.43 -21.09
C LYS A 25 -36.42 5.78 -20.41
N GLY A 26 -36.40 5.92 -19.09
CA GLY A 26 -37.57 6.38 -18.32
C GLY A 26 -38.03 7.77 -18.77
N LEU A 27 -37.09 8.69 -19.01
CA LEU A 27 -37.35 10.04 -19.53
C LEU A 27 -37.94 10.03 -20.94
N GLU A 28 -37.43 9.19 -21.84
CA GLU A 28 -37.94 9.05 -23.21
C GLU A 28 -39.40 8.60 -23.21
N HIS A 29 -39.74 7.59 -22.40
CA HIS A 29 -41.11 7.10 -22.27
C HIS A 29 -42.04 8.14 -21.65
N LEU A 30 -41.57 8.85 -20.62
CA LEU A 30 -42.36 9.92 -19.99
C LEU A 30 -42.57 11.12 -20.93
N SER A 31 -41.55 11.50 -21.70
CA SER A 31 -41.67 12.58 -22.70
C SER A 31 -42.67 12.21 -23.79
N ALA A 32 -42.62 10.99 -24.32
CA ALA A 32 -43.59 10.50 -25.30
C ALA A 32 -45.01 10.45 -24.74
N PHE A 33 -45.17 10.02 -23.48
CA PHE A 33 -46.46 10.05 -22.79
C PHE A 33 -47.03 11.47 -22.72
N ILE A 34 -46.20 12.45 -22.31
CA ILE A 34 -46.61 13.85 -22.19
C ILE A 34 -46.95 14.46 -23.55
N GLN A 35 -46.20 14.11 -24.61
CA GLN A 35 -46.50 14.56 -25.96
C GLN A 35 -47.91 14.11 -26.39
N HIS A 36 -48.24 12.84 -26.17
CA HIS A 36 -49.58 12.32 -26.50
C HIS A 36 -50.67 12.91 -25.62
N LEU A 37 -50.40 13.16 -24.34
CA LEU A 37 -51.33 13.88 -23.47
C LEU A 37 -51.67 15.25 -24.08
N ASN A 38 -50.66 16.01 -24.52
CA ASN A 38 -50.87 17.33 -25.12
C ASN A 38 -51.67 17.28 -26.43
N GLU A 39 -51.43 16.26 -27.27
CA GLU A 39 -52.15 16.07 -28.54
C GLU A 39 -53.65 15.85 -28.31
N ILE A 40 -54.01 15.03 -27.31
CA ILE A 40 -55.40 14.79 -26.92
C ILE A 40 -56.02 16.07 -26.38
N THR A 41 -55.33 16.73 -25.44
CA THR A 41 -55.89 17.91 -24.77
C THR A 41 -55.98 19.15 -25.66
N GLY A 42 -55.24 19.17 -26.77
CA GLY A 42 -55.34 20.20 -27.80
C GLY A 42 -56.46 19.96 -28.81
N GLY A 43 -57.39 19.02 -28.55
CA GLY A 43 -58.57 18.75 -29.38
C GLY A 43 -58.28 18.04 -30.70
N ARG A 44 -57.12 17.37 -30.84
CA ARG A 44 -56.71 16.72 -32.11
C ARG A 44 -56.99 15.21 -32.18
N CYS A 45 -57.55 14.62 -31.14
CA CYS A 45 -57.95 13.22 -31.11
C CYS A 45 -59.48 13.13 -30.95
N GLN A 46 -60.15 12.29 -31.75
CA GLN A 46 -61.61 12.11 -31.72
C GLN A 46 -62.04 10.72 -31.17
N ASP A 47 -61.08 9.85 -30.83
CA ASP A 47 -61.28 8.48 -30.32
C ASP A 47 -60.52 8.28 -28.99
N ASP A 48 -60.88 9.08 -27.99
CA ASP A 48 -60.05 9.32 -26.80
C ASP A 48 -59.79 8.06 -25.97
N ASP A 49 -60.81 7.26 -25.65
CA ASP A 49 -60.65 6.17 -24.67
C ASP A 49 -59.79 5.01 -25.18
N LYS A 50 -60.00 4.59 -26.43
CA LYS A 50 -59.26 3.46 -27.03
C LYS A 50 -57.81 3.84 -27.34
N TYR A 51 -57.58 5.10 -27.72
CA TYR A 51 -56.24 5.62 -27.97
C TYR A 51 -55.43 5.76 -26.68
N ILE A 52 -56.02 6.37 -25.63
CA ILE A 52 -55.40 6.47 -24.30
C ILE A 52 -55.02 5.07 -23.80
N ALA A 53 -55.94 4.11 -23.93
CA ALA A 53 -55.71 2.77 -23.43
C ALA A 53 -54.62 1.99 -24.17
N LYS A 54 -54.52 2.18 -25.49
CA LYS A 54 -53.57 1.44 -26.33
C LYS A 54 -52.19 2.08 -26.40
N VAL A 55 -52.09 3.40 -26.27
CA VAL A 55 -50.84 4.15 -26.51
C VAL A 55 -50.26 4.73 -25.22
N MET A 56 -51.07 5.36 -24.37
CA MET A 56 -50.56 6.05 -23.19
C MET A 56 -50.28 5.10 -22.01
N PHE A 57 -51.15 4.10 -21.78
CA PHE A 57 -50.94 3.12 -20.70
C PHE A 57 -49.59 2.39 -20.82
N PRO A 58 -49.21 1.85 -22.00
CA PRO A 58 -47.91 1.18 -22.12
C PRO A 58 -46.72 2.12 -21.91
N LEU A 59 -46.82 3.40 -22.26
CA LEU A 59 -45.71 4.34 -22.11
C LEU A 59 -45.41 4.63 -20.64
N ILE A 60 -46.44 4.89 -19.82
CA ILE A 60 -46.21 5.14 -18.40
C ILE A 60 -45.80 3.87 -17.65
N GLU A 61 -46.31 2.70 -18.04
CA GLU A 61 -45.90 1.41 -17.46
C GLU A 61 -44.42 1.13 -17.76
N LYS A 62 -43.97 1.40 -19.00
CA LYS A 62 -42.56 1.31 -19.37
C LYS A 62 -41.71 2.31 -18.59
N ALA A 63 -42.11 3.58 -18.53
CA ALA A 63 -41.40 4.60 -17.75
C ALA A 63 -41.23 4.16 -16.30
N LYS A 64 -42.32 3.73 -15.65
CA LYS A 64 -42.29 3.22 -14.28
C LYS A 64 -41.34 2.04 -14.12
N THR A 65 -41.36 1.10 -15.06
CA THR A 65 -40.49 -0.09 -15.02
C THR A 65 -39.01 0.32 -15.08
N GLU A 66 -38.63 1.20 -16.01
CA GLU A 66 -37.25 1.71 -16.12
C GLU A 66 -36.79 2.44 -14.84
N PHE A 67 -37.69 3.23 -14.24
CA PHE A 67 -37.42 3.89 -12.97
C PHE A 67 -37.30 2.88 -11.80
N ASP A 68 -38.18 1.88 -11.71
CA ASP A 68 -38.10 0.81 -10.71
C ASP A 68 -36.78 0.02 -10.80
N GLU A 69 -36.33 -0.27 -12.02
CA GLU A 69 -35.05 -0.94 -12.29
C GLU A 69 -33.86 -0.05 -11.91
N MET A 70 -33.90 1.23 -12.25
CA MET A 70 -32.89 2.20 -11.83
C MET A 70 -32.77 2.27 -10.30
N ALA A 71 -33.90 2.26 -9.59
CA ALA A 71 -33.95 2.28 -8.13
C ALA A 71 -33.18 1.11 -7.53
N LYS A 72 -33.52 -0.10 -7.98
CA LYS A 72 -32.90 -1.36 -7.54
C LYS A 72 -31.42 -1.37 -7.87
N TYR A 73 -31.04 -0.92 -9.06
CA TYR A 73 -29.65 -0.90 -9.49
C TYR A 73 -28.81 0.10 -8.68
N ALA A 74 -29.33 1.31 -8.43
CA ALA A 74 -28.65 2.32 -7.62
C ALA A 74 -28.47 1.87 -6.15
N GLU A 75 -29.47 1.18 -5.58
CA GLU A 75 -29.36 0.59 -4.25
C GLU A 75 -28.29 -0.52 -4.19
N GLY A 76 -28.28 -1.43 -5.18
CA GLY A 76 -27.25 -2.45 -5.30
C GLY A 76 -25.85 -1.86 -5.47
N LEU A 77 -25.71 -0.80 -6.26
CA LEU A 77 -24.45 -0.08 -6.45
C LEU A 77 -23.96 0.55 -5.14
N LEU A 78 -24.85 1.20 -4.38
CA LEU A 78 -24.49 1.77 -3.07
C LEU A 78 -24.04 0.67 -2.09
N GLN A 79 -24.72 -0.48 -2.05
CA GLN A 79 -24.30 -1.61 -1.22
C GLN A 79 -22.91 -2.12 -1.64
N GLN A 80 -22.65 -2.22 -2.94
CA GLN A 80 -21.35 -2.63 -3.47
C GLN A 80 -20.25 -1.62 -3.10
N ILE A 81 -20.49 -0.32 -3.25
CA ILE A 81 -19.55 0.73 -2.84
C ILE A 81 -19.24 0.65 -1.34
N ASN A 82 -20.26 0.44 -0.50
CA ASN A 82 -20.07 0.30 0.94
C ASN A 82 -19.21 -0.93 1.27
N SER A 83 -19.47 -2.07 0.62
CA SER A 83 -18.69 -3.30 0.83
C SER A 83 -17.23 -3.13 0.40
N ASP A 84 -16.98 -2.53 -0.76
CA ASP A 84 -15.61 -2.25 -1.22
C ASP A 84 -14.92 -1.21 -0.31
N PHE A 85 -15.64 -0.21 0.19
CA PHE A 85 -15.10 0.76 1.15
C PHE A 85 -14.71 0.10 2.48
N GLU A 86 -15.55 -0.77 3.02
CA GLU A 86 -15.26 -1.55 4.23
C GLU A 86 -14.04 -2.45 4.04
N ARG A 87 -13.91 -3.07 2.86
CA ARG A 87 -12.72 -3.85 2.50
C ARG A 87 -11.46 -2.98 2.53
N CYS A 88 -11.48 -1.80 1.90
CA CYS A 88 -10.34 -0.87 1.96
C CYS A 88 -9.99 -0.45 3.40
N VAL A 89 -10.99 -0.23 4.26
CA VAL A 89 -10.74 0.08 5.68
C VAL A 89 -10.09 -1.10 6.41
N ALA A 90 -10.54 -2.33 6.14
CA ALA A 90 -9.94 -3.54 6.70
C ALA A 90 -8.49 -3.73 6.21
N ASP A 91 -8.22 -3.55 4.92
CA ASP A 91 -6.89 -3.67 4.33
C ASP A 91 -5.92 -2.63 4.89
N LEU A 92 -6.36 -1.37 5.09
CA LEU A 92 -5.58 -0.34 5.76
C LEU A 92 -5.20 -0.74 7.19
N LYS A 93 -6.13 -1.35 7.93
CA LYS A 93 -5.86 -1.83 9.28
C LYS A 93 -4.81 -2.94 9.27
N VAL A 94 -4.95 -3.93 8.40
CA VAL A 94 -4.00 -5.04 8.25
C VAL A 94 -2.61 -4.52 7.87
N ASN A 95 -2.52 -3.60 6.92
CA ASN A 95 -1.23 -3.03 6.50
C ASN A 95 -0.57 -2.19 7.59
N ASN A 96 -1.37 -1.46 8.37
CA ASN A 96 -0.88 -0.72 9.53
C ASN A 96 -0.34 -1.66 10.63
N ASP A 97 -1.00 -2.79 10.86
CA ASP A 97 -0.51 -3.78 11.84
C ASP A 97 0.78 -4.45 11.35
N LYS A 98 0.90 -4.79 10.05
CA LYS A 98 2.15 -5.26 9.44
C LYS A 98 3.28 -4.23 9.54
N LEU A 99 2.98 -2.93 9.39
CA LEU A 99 4.00 -1.88 9.56
C LEU A 99 4.54 -1.84 10.99
N LYS A 100 3.67 -1.99 12.00
CA LYS A 100 4.09 -2.05 13.40
C LYS A 100 4.96 -3.28 13.68
N GLU A 101 4.61 -4.43 13.12
CA GLU A 101 5.42 -5.64 13.22
C GLU A 101 6.81 -5.43 12.62
N ILE A 102 6.88 -4.89 11.39
CA ILE A 102 8.17 -4.59 10.75
C ILE A 102 8.97 -3.54 11.52
N ASP A 103 8.31 -2.53 12.11
CA ASP A 103 8.99 -1.55 12.96
C ASP A 103 9.59 -2.21 14.22
N SER A 104 8.91 -3.20 14.80
CA SER A 104 9.45 -4.01 15.89
C SER A 104 10.67 -4.82 15.43
N ASP A 105 10.56 -5.52 14.30
CA ASP A 105 11.66 -6.32 13.73
C ASP A 105 12.88 -5.46 13.39
N LEU A 106 12.67 -4.26 12.84
CA LEU A 106 13.75 -3.32 12.53
C LEU A 106 14.47 -2.88 13.82
N ASN A 107 13.72 -2.55 14.87
CA ASN A 107 14.31 -2.18 16.17
C ASN A 107 15.12 -3.34 16.78
N GLU A 108 14.67 -4.59 16.61
CA GLU A 108 15.41 -5.76 17.07
C GLU A 108 16.68 -5.98 16.24
N LEU A 109 16.59 -5.93 14.91
CA LEU A 109 17.73 -6.06 14.01
C LEU A 109 18.77 -4.94 14.21
N GLU A 110 18.35 -3.72 14.53
CA GLU A 110 19.27 -2.62 14.87
C GLU A 110 20.04 -2.90 16.17
N LYS A 111 19.37 -3.47 17.18
CA LYS A 111 20.04 -3.91 18.43
C LYS A 111 21.02 -5.05 18.15
N GLU A 112 20.62 -6.04 17.36
CA GLU A 112 21.52 -7.13 16.92
C GLU A 112 22.72 -6.60 16.14
N LEU A 113 22.50 -5.63 15.25
CA LEU A 113 23.56 -5.00 14.47
C LEU A 113 24.55 -4.25 15.38
N GLN A 114 24.05 -3.56 16.40
CA GLN A 114 24.91 -2.90 17.38
C GLN A 114 25.72 -3.93 18.19
N GLY A 115 25.11 -5.05 18.57
CA GLY A 115 25.79 -6.15 19.26
C GLY A 115 26.89 -6.79 18.41
N THR A 116 26.59 -7.09 17.15
CA THR A 116 27.56 -7.68 16.21
C THR A 116 28.69 -6.70 15.85
N LYS A 117 28.42 -5.39 15.74
CA LYS A 117 29.48 -4.38 15.60
C LYS A 117 30.45 -4.40 16.78
N LYS A 118 29.95 -4.38 18.02
CA LYS A 118 30.79 -4.50 19.22
C LYS A 118 31.61 -5.79 19.24
N ALA A 119 31.03 -6.91 18.79
CA ALA A 119 31.73 -8.19 18.69
C ALA A 119 32.85 -8.15 17.64
N VAL A 120 32.62 -7.52 16.48
CA VAL A 120 33.65 -7.27 15.46
C VAL A 120 34.78 -6.41 16.02
N ASP A 121 34.46 -5.30 16.70
CA ASP A 121 35.46 -4.42 17.29
C ASP A 121 36.32 -5.16 18.32
N THR A 122 35.67 -5.94 19.19
CA THR A 122 36.35 -6.77 20.21
C THR A 122 37.26 -7.82 19.57
N ALA A 123 36.77 -8.55 18.56
CA ALA A 123 37.57 -9.56 17.87
C ALA A 123 38.73 -8.93 17.09
N ASN A 124 38.53 -7.74 16.54
CA ASN A 124 39.55 -6.99 15.82
C ASN A 124 40.67 -6.53 16.78
N ASP A 125 40.31 -6.01 17.95
CA ASP A 125 41.26 -5.63 19.00
C ASP A 125 42.06 -6.84 19.51
N GLN A 126 41.39 -7.99 19.72
CA GLN A 126 42.07 -9.24 20.11
C GLN A 126 43.04 -9.73 19.03
N CYS A 127 42.63 -9.69 17.76
CA CYS A 127 43.48 -10.04 16.63
C CYS A 127 44.68 -9.10 16.52
N ARG A 128 44.48 -7.79 16.75
CA ARG A 128 45.56 -6.79 16.73
C ARG A 128 46.59 -7.07 17.83
N ARG A 129 46.14 -7.27 19.07
CA ARG A 129 47.02 -7.60 20.21
C ARG A 129 47.81 -8.88 19.97
N LYS A 130 47.15 -9.96 19.51
CA LYS A 130 47.83 -11.23 19.20
C LYS A 130 48.87 -11.08 18.08
N ARG A 131 48.63 -10.21 17.09
CA ARG A 131 49.63 -9.88 16.06
C ARG A 131 50.81 -9.09 16.61
N GLU A 132 50.54 -8.10 17.47
CA GLU A 132 51.58 -7.32 18.15
C GLU A 132 52.47 -8.24 19.00
N ASP A 133 51.86 -9.15 19.78
CA ASP A 133 52.56 -10.16 20.59
C ASP A 133 53.39 -11.12 19.72
N LEU A 134 52.84 -11.61 18.61
CA LEU A 134 53.56 -12.46 17.67
C LEU A 134 54.76 -11.72 17.06
N SER A 135 54.59 -10.47 16.62
CA SER A 135 55.66 -9.65 16.05
C SER A 135 56.78 -9.42 17.07
N ALA A 136 56.44 -9.14 18.32
CA ALA A 136 57.42 -9.03 19.41
C ALA A 136 58.19 -10.34 19.63
N ALA A 137 57.50 -11.48 19.59
CA ALA A 137 58.12 -12.80 19.71
C ALA A 137 59.03 -13.14 18.51
N GLU A 138 58.64 -12.78 17.28
CA GLU A 138 59.46 -12.96 16.07
C GLU A 138 60.75 -12.13 16.13
N ASN A 139 60.66 -10.87 16.57
CA ASN A 139 61.82 -10.00 16.75
C ASN A 139 62.77 -10.55 17.83
N ALA A 140 62.22 -10.98 18.97
CA ALA A 140 63.01 -11.59 20.04
C ALA A 140 63.71 -12.89 19.61
N LEU A 141 63.04 -13.73 18.82
CA LEU A 141 63.64 -14.95 18.25
C LEU A 141 64.74 -14.62 17.24
N SER A 142 64.55 -13.60 16.40
CA SER A 142 65.56 -13.11 15.45
C SER A 142 66.81 -12.63 16.18
N ASP A 143 66.65 -11.84 17.25
CA ASP A 143 67.75 -11.37 18.10
C ASP A 143 68.49 -12.53 18.79
N ALA A 144 67.75 -13.52 19.29
CA ALA A 144 68.33 -14.72 19.91
C ALA A 144 69.13 -15.56 18.91
N ARG A 145 68.61 -15.73 17.68
CA ARG A 145 69.34 -16.41 16.59
C ARG A 145 70.62 -15.67 16.23
N ARG A 146 70.58 -14.35 16.11
CA ARG A 146 71.77 -13.53 15.82
C ARG A 146 72.84 -13.69 16.90
N LYS A 147 72.45 -13.64 18.18
CA LYS A 147 73.38 -13.87 19.32
C LYS A 147 73.95 -15.29 19.34
N LEU A 148 73.16 -16.30 18.95
CA LEU A 148 73.65 -17.68 18.80
C LEU A 148 74.72 -17.76 17.72
N GLU A 149 74.49 -17.14 16.56
CA GLU A 149 75.42 -17.11 15.44
C GLU A 149 76.74 -16.42 15.83
N ASP A 150 76.65 -15.27 16.51
CA ASP A 150 77.81 -14.54 17.03
C ASP A 150 78.60 -15.40 18.04
N ALA A 151 77.91 -16.11 18.95
CA ALA A 151 78.53 -17.00 19.93
C ALA A 151 79.20 -18.23 19.29
N LYS A 152 78.59 -18.83 18.25
CA LYS A 152 79.20 -19.91 17.46
C LYS A 152 80.46 -19.45 16.75
N THR A 153 80.39 -18.29 16.09
CA THR A 153 81.54 -17.71 15.39
C THR A 153 82.69 -17.39 16.36
N ALA A 154 82.37 -16.87 17.55
CA ALA A 154 83.36 -16.64 18.61
C ALA A 154 83.95 -17.95 19.17
N GLN A 155 83.14 -18.99 19.36
CA GLN A 155 83.62 -20.31 19.79
C GLN A 155 84.54 -20.94 18.75
N GLU A 156 84.19 -20.89 17.46
CA GLU A 156 85.03 -21.39 16.36
C GLU A 156 86.36 -20.64 16.28
N ALA A 157 86.36 -19.32 16.46
CA ALA A 157 87.58 -18.51 16.53
C ALA A 157 88.45 -18.87 17.76
N THR A 158 87.84 -19.21 18.90
CA THR A 158 88.55 -19.58 20.13
C THR A 158 89.17 -20.98 20.04
N ILE A 159 88.46 -21.92 19.41
CA ILE A 159 88.96 -23.28 19.12
C ILE A 159 90.11 -23.21 18.09
N ALA A 160 90.00 -22.37 17.06
CA ALA A 160 91.06 -22.15 16.07
C ALA A 160 92.33 -21.50 16.68
N ALA A 161 92.18 -20.72 17.76
CA ALA A 161 93.28 -20.12 18.51
C ALA A 161 93.94 -21.08 19.53
N GLY A 162 93.48 -22.32 19.65
CA GLY A 162 94.10 -23.34 20.51
C GLY A 162 93.89 -23.15 22.02
N VAL A 163 92.94 -22.31 22.44
CA VAL A 163 92.67 -22.02 23.85
C VAL A 163 91.52 -22.93 24.33
N SER A 164 91.88 -24.01 25.03
CA SER A 164 90.94 -24.93 25.69
C SER A 164 90.35 -24.29 26.95
N THR A 165 89.27 -23.52 26.84
CA THR A 165 88.51 -23.04 27.99
C THR A 165 87.33 -23.94 28.29
N THR A 166 87.36 -24.49 29.50
CA THR A 166 86.35 -25.34 30.15
C THR A 166 85.05 -24.55 30.33
N LEU A 167 83.95 -25.08 29.77
CA LEU A 167 82.60 -24.51 29.81
C LEU A 167 82.07 -24.46 31.25
N VAL A 168 81.93 -23.25 31.80
CA VAL A 168 81.24 -23.00 33.08
C VAL A 168 79.75 -22.85 32.80
N SER A 169 78.95 -23.71 33.43
CA SER A 169 77.49 -23.73 33.36
C SER A 169 76.89 -22.50 34.07
N ALA A 170 76.64 -21.42 33.33
CA ALA A 170 75.76 -20.35 33.79
C ALA A 170 74.30 -20.76 33.50
N PHE A 171 73.53 -20.99 34.56
CA PHE A 171 72.09 -21.20 34.48
C PHE A 171 71.42 -19.96 33.88
N LEU A 172 70.94 -20.08 32.65
CA LEU A 172 69.98 -19.15 32.08
C LEU A 172 68.67 -19.32 32.85
N THR A 173 68.34 -18.39 33.74
CA THR A 173 67.00 -18.30 34.36
C THR A 173 66.01 -17.81 33.31
N ILE A 174 65.62 -18.70 32.38
CA ILE A 174 64.43 -18.50 31.56
C ILE A 174 63.25 -18.85 32.46
N PHE A 175 62.79 -17.85 33.22
CA PHE A 175 61.58 -18.00 34.02
C PHE A 175 60.38 -18.01 33.06
N VAL A 176 59.75 -19.18 32.89
CA VAL A 176 58.52 -19.34 32.11
C VAL A 176 57.35 -19.25 33.09
N PRO A 177 56.54 -18.16 33.10
CA PRO A 177 55.32 -18.16 33.89
C PRO A 177 54.29 -19.08 33.21
N PRO A 178 53.44 -19.80 33.97
CA PRO A 178 52.57 -20.83 33.40
C PRO A 178 51.39 -20.32 32.54
N VAL A 179 51.23 -19.02 32.26
CA VAL A 179 50.03 -18.55 31.56
C VAL A 179 50.32 -17.36 30.63
N GLY A 180 50.33 -17.64 29.33
CA GLY A 180 49.98 -16.68 28.27
C GLY A 180 50.99 -15.59 27.93
N ILE A 181 52.06 -15.97 27.23
CA ILE A 181 52.89 -15.15 26.31
C ILE A 181 53.03 -13.66 26.68
N VAL A 182 53.73 -13.30 27.75
CA VAL A 182 54.47 -12.02 27.84
C VAL A 182 55.63 -12.20 28.81
N GLY A 183 56.84 -11.85 28.38
CA GLY A 183 57.92 -11.48 29.29
C GLY A 183 59.18 -12.33 29.24
N MET A 184 59.87 -12.39 28.09
CA MET A 184 61.34 -12.47 28.14
C MET A 184 61.89 -11.04 28.15
N ALA A 185 61.74 -10.38 29.31
CA ALA A 185 62.48 -9.18 29.61
C ALA A 185 63.51 -9.50 30.70
N ALA A 186 64.70 -8.98 30.48
CA ALA A 186 65.83 -8.85 31.40
C ALA A 186 66.77 -10.05 31.54
N GLY A 187 68.05 -9.75 31.29
CA GLY A 187 69.11 -10.28 32.14
C GLY A 187 70.16 -11.18 31.49
N LEU A 188 70.62 -10.91 30.26
CA LEU A 188 71.94 -11.40 29.88
C LEU A 188 73.00 -10.52 30.56
N GLY A 189 73.28 -10.83 31.83
CA GLY A 189 74.54 -10.45 32.45
C GLY A 189 75.69 -11.04 31.63
N THR A 190 76.78 -10.29 31.51
CA THR A 190 77.97 -10.59 30.70
C THR A 190 78.73 -11.82 31.21
N GLY A 191 78.15 -13.02 31.05
CA GLY A 191 78.77 -14.31 31.32
C GLY A 191 78.78 -15.15 30.05
N ILE A 192 79.89 -15.85 29.80
CA ILE A 192 80.06 -16.74 28.64
C ILE A 192 79.05 -17.89 28.77
N VAL A 193 78.04 -17.93 27.90
CA VAL A 193 77.02 -18.98 27.87
C VAL A 193 77.42 -20.06 26.86
N GLY A 194 77.26 -21.33 27.20
CA GLY A 194 77.51 -22.44 26.28
C GLY A 194 76.50 -22.48 25.13
N VAL A 195 76.97 -22.72 23.90
CA VAL A 195 76.16 -22.73 22.67
C VAL A 195 74.97 -23.69 22.72
N THR A 196 75.10 -24.85 23.36
CA THR A 196 74.03 -25.86 23.49
C THR A 196 72.81 -25.36 24.27
N ALA A 197 73.00 -24.60 25.35
CA ALA A 197 71.88 -24.02 26.12
C ALA A 197 71.13 -22.94 25.31
N LEU A 198 71.85 -22.24 24.43
CA LEU A 198 71.30 -21.20 23.58
C LEU A 198 70.53 -21.81 22.39
N GLU A 199 70.95 -22.97 21.86
CA GLU A 199 70.20 -23.74 20.85
C GLU A 199 68.87 -24.28 21.39
N GLU A 200 68.85 -24.81 22.62
CA GLU A 200 67.64 -25.32 23.26
C GLU A 200 66.63 -24.19 23.53
N ALA A 201 67.12 -23.01 23.94
CA ALA A 201 66.31 -21.81 24.08
C ALA A 201 65.72 -21.31 22.75
N VAL A 202 66.49 -21.35 21.65
CA VAL A 202 66.00 -21.01 20.30
C VAL A 202 64.96 -22.01 19.81
N SER A 203 65.14 -23.31 20.10
CA SER A 203 64.18 -24.36 19.76
C SER A 203 62.85 -24.20 20.51
N LEU A 204 62.90 -23.95 21.82
CA LEU A 204 61.73 -23.63 22.65
C LEU A 204 60.99 -22.38 22.17
N CYS A 205 61.72 -21.29 21.87
CA CYS A 205 61.11 -20.08 21.30
C CYS A 205 60.49 -20.34 19.91
N SER A 206 61.10 -21.17 19.08
CA SER A 206 60.54 -21.55 17.77
C SER A 206 59.24 -22.35 17.89
N ASN A 207 59.17 -23.29 18.84
CA ASN A 207 57.94 -24.05 19.10
C ASN A 207 56.83 -23.15 19.66
N ASN A 208 57.15 -22.25 20.58
CA ASN A 208 56.21 -21.26 21.12
C ASN A 208 55.71 -20.28 20.04
N LEU A 209 56.56 -19.93 19.07
CA LEU A 209 56.18 -19.11 17.91
C LEU A 209 55.12 -19.81 17.05
N SER A 210 55.23 -21.12 16.87
CA SER A 210 54.25 -21.90 16.10
C SER A 210 52.87 -21.90 16.76
N SER A 211 52.81 -22.00 18.10
CA SER A 211 51.57 -21.85 18.88
C SER A 211 51.02 -20.43 18.78
N ALA A 212 51.86 -19.40 18.91
CA ALA A 212 51.43 -18.00 18.76
C ALA A 212 50.85 -17.71 17.36
N ARG A 213 51.44 -18.27 16.29
CA ARG A 213 50.89 -18.19 14.93
C ARG A 213 49.53 -18.88 14.82
N SER A 214 49.37 -20.05 15.44
CA SER A 214 48.09 -20.76 15.47
C SER A 214 47.00 -19.95 16.20
N GLU A 215 47.36 -19.29 17.30
CA GLU A 215 46.44 -18.40 18.04
C GLU A 215 46.03 -17.17 17.23
N VAL A 216 46.96 -16.55 16.49
CA VAL A 216 46.64 -15.45 15.56
C VAL A 216 45.68 -15.92 14.48
N GLN A 217 45.94 -17.08 13.86
CA GLN A 217 45.08 -17.64 12.81
C GLN A 217 43.67 -17.98 13.33
N SER A 218 43.57 -18.50 14.56
CA SER A 218 42.29 -18.74 15.23
C SER A 218 41.52 -17.43 15.48
N SER A 219 42.22 -16.38 15.91
CA SER A 219 41.65 -15.05 16.13
C SER A 219 41.18 -14.39 14.82
N GLU A 220 41.95 -14.50 13.74
CA GLU A 220 41.53 -14.04 12.40
C GLU A 220 40.28 -14.76 11.91
N SER A 221 40.21 -16.08 12.13
CA SER A 221 39.02 -16.88 11.81
C SER A 221 37.81 -16.48 12.65
N ALA A 222 38.00 -16.04 13.90
CA ALA A 222 36.94 -15.51 14.75
C ALA A 222 36.46 -14.13 14.27
N LEU A 223 37.38 -13.24 13.90
CA LEU A 223 37.07 -11.93 13.33
C LEU A 223 36.26 -12.06 12.03
N GLU A 224 36.66 -12.99 11.14
CA GLU A 224 35.96 -13.21 9.88
C GLU A 224 34.53 -13.73 10.11
N ARG A 225 34.34 -14.64 11.08
CA ARG A 225 32.99 -15.07 11.49
C ARG A 225 32.15 -13.92 12.03
N ALA A 226 32.73 -13.02 12.84
CA ALA A 226 32.04 -11.86 13.36
C ALA A 226 31.63 -10.87 12.24
N LYS A 227 32.51 -10.63 11.26
CA LYS A 227 32.21 -9.81 10.07
C LYS A 227 31.09 -10.43 9.24
N ASN A 228 31.13 -11.73 9.01
CA ASN A 228 30.08 -12.44 8.28
C ASN A 228 28.72 -12.35 9.00
N ALA A 229 28.70 -12.51 10.33
CA ALA A 229 27.49 -12.33 11.12
C ALA A 229 26.93 -10.90 11.01
N LYS A 230 27.79 -9.87 11.10
CA LYS A 230 27.39 -8.47 10.87
C LYS A 230 26.76 -8.29 9.48
N ASN A 231 27.40 -8.78 8.42
CA ASN A 231 26.90 -8.66 7.05
C ASN A 231 25.53 -9.33 6.88
N VAL A 232 25.29 -10.47 7.53
CA VAL A 232 23.99 -11.16 7.53
C VAL A 232 22.91 -10.28 8.17
N VAL A 233 23.19 -9.64 9.32
CA VAL A 233 22.24 -8.74 9.98
C VAL A 233 21.98 -7.49 9.14
N GLU A 234 23.01 -6.89 8.54
CA GLU A 234 22.86 -5.73 7.63
C GLU A 234 21.97 -6.07 6.42
N ASN A 235 22.14 -7.26 5.84
CA ASN A 235 21.29 -7.74 4.74
C ASN A 235 19.83 -7.93 5.17
N LYS A 236 19.59 -8.49 6.36
CA LYS A 236 18.23 -8.62 6.93
C LYS A 236 17.59 -7.24 7.15
N LEU A 237 18.34 -6.29 7.72
CA LEU A 237 17.88 -4.92 7.96
C LEU A 237 17.49 -4.22 6.66
N ASN A 238 18.32 -4.33 5.62
CA ASN A 238 18.03 -3.78 4.29
C ASN A 238 16.77 -4.42 3.67
N SER A 239 16.58 -5.73 3.84
CA SER A 239 15.40 -6.43 3.35
C SER A 239 14.12 -6.00 4.09
N ALA A 240 14.16 -5.89 5.41
CA ALA A 240 13.06 -5.40 6.23
C ALA A 240 12.68 -3.94 5.87
N ASN A 241 13.67 -3.08 5.65
CA ASN A 241 13.44 -1.71 5.17
C ASN A 241 12.76 -1.66 3.79
N LYS A 242 13.15 -2.53 2.86
CA LYS A 242 12.47 -2.65 1.56
C LYS A 242 11.02 -3.08 1.72
N ARG A 243 10.74 -4.07 2.58
CA ARG A 243 9.37 -4.51 2.89
C ARG A 243 8.53 -3.39 3.50
N LYS A 244 9.11 -2.62 4.45
CA LYS A 244 8.46 -1.43 5.03
C LYS A 244 8.06 -0.40 3.96
N GLN A 245 8.96 -0.11 3.02
CA GLN A 245 8.67 0.80 1.92
C GLN A 245 7.55 0.27 1.01
N GLN A 246 7.57 -1.03 0.67
CA GLN A 246 6.52 -1.65 -0.15
C GLN A 246 5.15 -1.56 0.52
N ILE A 247 5.05 -1.85 1.82
CA ILE A 247 3.78 -1.77 2.54
C ILE A 247 3.31 -0.32 2.66
N LYS A 248 4.20 0.65 2.84
CA LYS A 248 3.82 2.08 2.82
C LYS A 248 3.23 2.50 1.48
N ILE A 249 3.82 2.05 0.36
CA ILE A 249 3.29 2.32 -0.97
C ILE A 249 1.89 1.71 -1.11
N GLN A 250 1.73 0.43 -0.77
CA GLN A 250 0.42 -0.24 -0.79
C GLN A 250 -0.61 0.47 0.10
N MET A 251 -0.20 0.94 1.28
CA MET A 251 -1.10 1.65 2.20
C MET A 251 -1.58 3.00 1.61
N GLU A 252 -0.73 3.76 0.93
CA GLU A 252 -1.14 4.99 0.25
C GLU A 252 -2.02 4.72 -0.97
N GLU A 253 -1.81 3.61 -1.68
CA GLU A 253 -2.70 3.16 -2.76
C GLU A 253 -4.11 2.86 -2.23
N VAL A 254 -4.23 2.01 -1.20
CA VAL A 254 -5.54 1.68 -0.60
C VAL A 254 -6.21 2.92 0.01
N LYS A 255 -5.44 3.86 0.57
CA LYS A 255 -5.98 5.12 1.10
C LYS A 255 -6.54 6.02 0.00
N THR A 256 -5.87 6.07 -1.14
CA THR A 256 -6.36 6.78 -2.32
C THR A 256 -7.67 6.15 -2.80
N ASP A 257 -7.73 4.82 -2.89
CA ASP A 257 -8.93 4.10 -3.31
C ASP A 257 -10.10 4.31 -2.34
N LYS A 258 -9.84 4.26 -1.02
CA LYS A 258 -10.82 4.58 0.01
C LYS A 258 -11.43 5.98 -0.20
N ASN A 259 -10.60 7.00 -0.42
CA ASN A 259 -11.08 8.37 -0.59
C ASN A 259 -11.97 8.50 -1.84
N ARG A 260 -11.60 7.84 -2.93
CA ARG A 260 -12.41 7.84 -4.17
C ARG A 260 -13.74 7.12 -3.98
N LEU A 261 -13.73 5.97 -3.29
CA LEU A 261 -14.95 5.26 -2.92
C LEU A 261 -15.85 6.15 -2.04
N GLU A 262 -15.27 6.94 -1.14
CA GLU A 262 -16.02 7.89 -0.31
C GLU A 262 -16.69 8.99 -1.16
N GLU A 263 -15.99 9.51 -2.17
CA GLU A 263 -16.57 10.47 -3.13
C GLU A 263 -17.74 9.85 -3.90
N TYR A 264 -17.55 8.65 -4.48
CA TYR A 264 -18.63 7.95 -5.18
C TYR A 264 -19.82 7.64 -4.26
N ARG A 265 -19.54 7.24 -3.01
CA ARG A 265 -20.56 7.00 -1.99
C ARG A 265 -21.38 8.26 -1.72
N LYS A 266 -20.74 9.42 -1.59
CA LYS A 266 -21.46 10.70 -1.42
C LYS A 266 -22.34 11.01 -2.63
N LEU A 267 -21.81 10.85 -3.84
CA LEU A 267 -22.54 11.10 -5.08
C LEU A 267 -23.78 10.19 -5.22
N ILE A 268 -23.64 8.89 -4.98
CA ILE A 268 -24.77 7.96 -5.11
C ILE A 268 -25.82 8.18 -4.01
N ILE A 269 -25.42 8.58 -2.79
CA ILE A 269 -26.37 8.90 -1.70
C ILE A 269 -27.21 10.11 -2.10
N ILE A 270 -26.57 11.20 -2.54
CA ILE A 270 -27.27 12.41 -2.99
C ILE A 270 -28.24 12.06 -4.14
N PHE A 271 -27.75 11.32 -5.14
CA PHE A 271 -28.59 10.85 -6.25
C PHE A 271 -29.78 10.01 -5.75
N ALA A 272 -29.55 9.06 -4.85
CA ALA A 272 -30.60 8.17 -4.34
C ALA A 272 -31.65 8.93 -3.53
N GLU A 273 -31.28 9.97 -2.78
CA GLU A 273 -32.23 10.82 -2.03
C GLU A 273 -33.13 11.63 -2.97
N ASP A 274 -32.53 12.32 -3.95
CA ASP A 274 -33.26 13.07 -4.97
C ASP A 274 -34.16 12.14 -5.79
N TYR A 275 -33.62 10.98 -6.16
CA TYR A 275 -34.36 9.98 -6.90
C TYR A 275 -35.52 9.41 -6.09
N LYS A 276 -35.35 9.11 -4.79
CA LYS A 276 -36.45 8.62 -3.93
C LYS A 276 -37.62 9.61 -3.87
N LYS A 277 -37.34 10.93 -3.83
CA LYS A 277 -38.39 11.96 -3.90
C LYS A 277 -39.14 11.89 -5.24
N PHE A 278 -38.40 11.90 -6.35
CA PHE A 278 -38.98 11.79 -7.69
C PHE A 278 -39.79 10.50 -7.86
N HIS A 279 -39.23 9.37 -7.45
CA HIS A 279 -39.85 8.05 -7.55
C HIS A 279 -41.17 7.98 -6.77
N ARG A 280 -41.24 8.58 -5.58
CA ARG A 280 -42.50 8.67 -4.82
C ARG A 280 -43.58 9.42 -5.59
N GLN A 281 -43.24 10.57 -6.18
CA GLN A 281 -44.21 11.35 -6.97
C GLN A 281 -44.62 10.63 -8.24
N LEU A 282 -43.70 9.91 -8.88
CA LEU A 282 -44.01 9.06 -10.02
C LEU A 282 -44.96 7.92 -9.64
N CYS A 283 -44.74 7.27 -8.50
CA CYS A 283 -45.65 6.24 -7.98
C CYS A 283 -47.03 6.80 -7.63
N ASP A 284 -47.10 7.98 -7.00
CA ASP A 284 -48.35 8.67 -6.70
C ASP A 284 -49.11 9.04 -7.99
N PHE A 285 -48.39 9.55 -8.99
CA PHE A 285 -48.92 9.82 -10.33
C PHE A 285 -49.47 8.55 -10.97
N TYR A 286 -48.69 7.47 -10.97
CA TYR A 286 -49.09 6.20 -11.56
C TYR A 286 -50.31 5.62 -10.84
N GLY A 287 -50.40 5.76 -9.51
CA GLY A 287 -51.57 5.37 -8.73
C GLY A 287 -52.84 6.11 -9.18
N LYS A 288 -52.77 7.44 -9.28
CA LYS A 288 -53.89 8.28 -9.78
C LYS A 288 -54.25 7.93 -11.21
N TYR A 289 -53.24 7.72 -12.05
CA TYR A 289 -53.42 7.34 -13.44
C TYR A 289 -54.06 5.95 -13.60
N LYS A 290 -53.74 5.00 -12.72
CA LYS A 290 -54.35 3.67 -12.68
C LYS A 290 -55.82 3.73 -12.26
N VAL A 291 -56.17 4.59 -11.31
CA VAL A 291 -57.57 4.84 -10.93
C VAL A 291 -58.34 5.39 -12.14
N LEU A 292 -57.79 6.41 -12.81
CA LEU A 292 -58.38 6.96 -14.02
C LEU A 292 -58.55 5.91 -15.11
N ARG A 293 -57.58 5.02 -15.32
CA ARG A 293 -57.72 3.88 -16.26
C ARG A 293 -58.92 2.98 -15.95
N CYS A 294 -59.22 2.75 -14.67
CA CYS A 294 -60.36 1.95 -14.26
C CYS A 294 -61.69 2.71 -14.39
N GLU A 295 -61.63 4.05 -14.34
CA GLU A 295 -62.79 4.95 -14.34
C GLU A 295 -63.11 5.53 -15.74
N THR A 296 -62.16 5.58 -16.68
CA THR A 296 -62.37 6.08 -18.05
C THR A 296 -63.31 5.21 -18.88
N SER A 297 -63.71 4.01 -18.41
CA SER A 297 -64.91 3.34 -18.93
C SER A 297 -66.23 4.11 -18.65
N GLY A 298 -66.17 5.21 -17.89
CA GLY A 298 -67.29 6.05 -17.49
C GLY A 298 -67.14 7.56 -17.76
N GLY A 299 -66.17 8.01 -18.59
CA GLY A 299 -66.13 9.39 -19.10
C GLY A 299 -65.41 10.44 -18.22
N TYR A 300 -64.34 10.09 -17.51
CA TYR A 300 -63.59 11.04 -16.68
C TYR A 300 -62.68 12.00 -17.46
N SER A 301 -62.59 13.24 -16.97
CA SER A 301 -61.73 14.30 -17.52
C SER A 301 -60.25 14.09 -17.20
N LEU A 302 -59.39 14.15 -18.22
CA LEU A 302 -57.93 14.11 -18.11
C LEU A 302 -57.34 15.31 -17.33
N GLN A 303 -58.13 16.34 -17.02
CA GLN A 303 -57.68 17.50 -16.22
C GLN A 303 -57.08 17.10 -14.86
N MET A 304 -57.54 16.01 -14.25
CA MET A 304 -57.02 15.55 -12.96
C MET A 304 -55.55 15.09 -13.02
N LEU A 305 -55.00 14.84 -14.22
CA LEU A 305 -53.60 14.45 -14.41
C LEU A 305 -52.65 15.63 -14.55
N GLN A 306 -53.15 16.85 -14.74
CA GLN A 306 -52.30 18.02 -15.00
C GLN A 306 -51.41 18.36 -13.80
N SER A 307 -52.01 18.50 -12.61
CA SER A 307 -51.28 18.83 -11.38
C SER A 307 -50.23 17.77 -11.03
N PRO A 308 -50.56 16.46 -11.04
CA PRO A 308 -49.57 15.40 -10.91
C PRO A 308 -48.44 15.43 -11.96
N THR A 309 -48.75 15.69 -13.24
CA THR A 309 -47.75 15.77 -14.32
C THR A 309 -46.80 16.96 -14.12
N LYS A 310 -47.32 18.12 -13.72
CA LYS A 310 -46.51 19.31 -13.39
C LYS A 310 -45.57 19.05 -12.22
N MET A 311 -46.05 18.34 -11.19
CA MET A 311 -45.24 17.97 -10.03
C MET A 311 -44.08 17.05 -10.43
N ILE A 312 -44.33 16.04 -11.28
CA ILE A 312 -43.26 15.19 -11.83
C ILE A 312 -42.25 16.02 -12.61
N GLY A 313 -42.71 16.93 -13.48
CA GLY A 313 -41.82 17.77 -14.29
C GLY A 313 -40.86 18.62 -13.43
N VAL A 314 -41.36 19.23 -12.35
CA VAL A 314 -40.53 20.01 -11.42
C VAL A 314 -39.50 19.13 -10.72
N SER A 315 -39.92 17.98 -10.20
CA SER A 315 -39.02 17.10 -9.45
C SER A 315 -38.02 16.38 -10.33
N LEU A 316 -38.38 16.10 -11.58
CA LEU A 316 -37.47 15.61 -12.60
C LEU A 316 -36.45 16.67 -13.00
N SER A 317 -36.86 17.94 -13.14
CA SER A 317 -35.93 19.04 -13.35
C SER A 317 -34.94 19.16 -12.18
N SER A 318 -35.42 19.01 -10.94
CA SER A 318 -34.56 18.98 -9.75
C SER A 318 -33.56 17.82 -9.80
N LEU A 319 -34.04 16.60 -10.13
CA LEU A 319 -33.19 15.41 -10.25
C LEU A 319 -32.09 15.61 -11.30
N CYS A 320 -32.44 16.11 -12.48
CA CYS A 320 -31.47 16.36 -13.54
C CYS A 320 -30.49 17.52 -13.26
N GLN A 321 -30.83 18.41 -12.33
CA GLN A 321 -29.94 19.46 -11.84
C GLN A 321 -29.07 19.01 -10.66
N CYS A 322 -29.30 17.80 -10.14
CA CYS A 322 -28.53 17.19 -9.06
C CYS A 322 -27.03 17.26 -9.35
N ALA A 323 -26.27 17.65 -8.32
CA ALA A 323 -24.82 17.78 -8.41
C ALA A 323 -24.15 16.46 -8.83
N ALA A 324 -24.72 15.32 -8.44
CA ALA A 324 -24.21 14.00 -8.83
C ALA A 324 -24.32 13.77 -10.33
N ILE A 325 -25.46 14.10 -10.95
CA ILE A 325 -25.65 13.97 -12.40
C ILE A 325 -24.71 14.92 -13.15
N LYS A 326 -24.53 16.15 -12.65
CA LYS A 326 -23.58 17.10 -13.27
C LYS A 326 -22.12 16.65 -13.16
N ALA A 327 -21.74 16.02 -12.05
CA ALA A 327 -20.38 15.54 -11.81
C ALA A 327 -20.05 14.28 -12.62
N LEU A 328 -21.06 13.47 -12.97
CA LEU A 328 -20.87 12.14 -13.55
C LEU A 328 -21.27 12.05 -15.03
N CYS A 329 -22.17 12.92 -15.52
CA CYS A 329 -22.55 12.92 -16.93
C CYS A 329 -21.52 13.66 -17.79
N GLU A 330 -21.08 13.00 -18.85
CA GLU A 330 -20.42 13.65 -19.98
C GLU A 330 -21.38 14.65 -20.66
N GLN A 331 -20.83 15.70 -21.26
CA GLN A 331 -21.63 16.77 -21.89
C GLN A 331 -22.71 16.30 -22.88
N PRO A 332 -22.48 15.27 -23.74
CA PRO A 332 -23.50 14.78 -24.66
C PRO A 332 -24.74 14.24 -23.93
N MET A 333 -24.52 13.52 -22.82
CA MET A 333 -25.60 12.95 -22.03
C MET A 333 -26.40 14.05 -21.32
N GLN A 334 -25.72 15.08 -20.81
CA GLN A 334 -26.39 16.26 -20.25
C GLN A 334 -27.26 16.98 -21.29
N ALA A 335 -26.81 17.08 -22.55
CA ALA A 335 -27.57 17.71 -23.61
C ALA A 335 -28.85 16.93 -23.95
N ILE A 336 -28.77 15.59 -24.02
CA ILE A 336 -29.93 14.72 -24.24
C ILE A 336 -30.93 14.84 -23.09
N MET A 337 -30.46 14.77 -21.84
CA MET A 337 -31.32 14.95 -20.66
C MET A 337 -32.00 16.32 -20.67
N ARG A 338 -31.27 17.40 -20.98
CA ARG A 338 -31.86 18.74 -21.12
C ARG A 338 -32.92 18.79 -22.21
N LYS A 339 -32.71 18.13 -23.35
CA LYS A 339 -33.70 18.07 -24.43
C LYS A 339 -35.01 17.43 -23.96
N HIS A 340 -34.95 16.28 -23.28
CA HIS A 340 -36.15 15.63 -22.74
C HIS A 340 -36.80 16.44 -21.63
N LEU A 341 -36.03 17.07 -20.74
CA LEU A 341 -36.56 17.97 -19.72
C LEU A 341 -37.27 19.18 -20.33
N LEU A 342 -36.70 19.76 -21.39
CA LEU A 342 -37.34 20.85 -22.11
C LEU A 342 -38.65 20.37 -22.74
N GLN A 343 -38.72 19.17 -23.31
CA GLN A 343 -39.98 18.62 -23.81
C GLN A 343 -41.02 18.45 -22.69
N ILE A 344 -40.62 17.86 -21.56
CA ILE A 344 -41.47 17.64 -20.38
C ILE A 344 -41.90 18.96 -19.72
N GLY A 345 -41.05 19.98 -19.74
CA GLY A 345 -41.32 21.30 -19.16
C GLY A 345 -41.99 22.29 -20.12
N SER A 346 -41.84 22.12 -21.43
CA SER A 346 -42.41 22.98 -22.49
C SER A 346 -43.90 22.75 -22.73
N VAL A 347 -44.53 21.87 -21.95
CA VAL A 347 -45.97 21.71 -21.93
C VAL A 347 -46.59 23.06 -21.61
N LYS A 348 -47.09 23.74 -22.65
CA LYS A 348 -47.91 24.94 -22.50
C LYS A 348 -49.25 24.51 -21.92
N TRP A 349 -49.35 24.51 -20.59
CA TRP A 349 -50.61 24.30 -19.88
C TRP A 349 -51.62 25.45 -20.10
N GLN A 350 -51.21 26.53 -20.80
CA GLN A 350 -52.04 27.70 -21.10
C GLN A 350 -53.32 27.39 -21.90
N THR A 351 -53.34 26.32 -22.71
CA THR A 351 -54.55 25.93 -23.46
C THR A 351 -55.66 25.33 -22.60
N PHE A 352 -55.42 25.05 -21.32
CA PHE A 352 -56.44 24.51 -20.42
C PHE A 352 -57.15 25.54 -19.56
N GLU A 353 -56.50 26.66 -19.23
CA GLU A 353 -57.19 27.82 -18.61
C GLU A 353 -58.29 28.36 -19.55
N GLN A 354 -58.08 28.27 -20.87
CA GLN A 354 -59.07 28.68 -21.87
C GLN A 354 -60.22 27.67 -22.06
N VAL A 355 -60.06 26.41 -21.64
CA VAL A 355 -61.13 25.41 -21.73
C VAL A 355 -62.00 25.43 -20.46
N SER A 356 -61.44 25.77 -19.29
CA SER A 356 -62.26 26.00 -18.09
C SER A 356 -63.15 27.25 -18.18
N GLU A 357 -62.76 28.26 -18.98
CA GLU A 357 -63.62 29.42 -19.25
C GLU A 357 -64.78 29.12 -20.22
N ILE A 358 -64.73 28.02 -20.98
CA ILE A 358 -65.81 27.62 -21.90
C ILE A 358 -66.89 26.82 -21.15
N ASP A 359 -66.53 26.06 -20.12
CA ASP A 359 -67.50 25.33 -19.27
C ASP A 359 -68.28 26.26 -18.30
N ASP A 360 -67.80 27.48 -18.04
CA ASP A 360 -68.55 28.52 -17.30
C ASP A 360 -69.48 29.35 -18.20
N LEU A 361 -69.52 29.07 -19.51
CA LEU A 361 -70.34 29.77 -20.52
C LEU A 361 -71.38 28.87 -21.23
N ILE A 362 -71.54 27.62 -20.77
CA ILE A 362 -72.64 26.69 -21.13
C ILE A 362 -73.41 26.36 -19.86
#